data_AF-A0A1N6PV83-F1
#
_entry.id   AF-A0A1N6PV83-F1
#
_cell.length_a   1.000
_cell.length_b   1.000
_cell.length_c   1.000
_cell.angle_alpha   90.00
_cell.angle_beta   90.00
_cell.angle_gamma   90.00
#
_symmetry.space_group_name_H-M   'P 1'
#
loop_
_entity.id
_entity.type
_entity.pdbx_description
1 polymer ?
#
loop_
_entity_poly.entity_id
_entity_poly.type
_entity_poly.pdbx_seq_one_letter_code
_entity_poly.pdbx_strand_id
1 'polypeptide(L)'
;MVDWLLFRFFRRSVITRLLFIITFLVILFGTIMHIAEPQTFFTIFDGIWWVVITISTIGYGDFVPDTVIGKLIAMLLILIGTGFITTYFVSLATIAVSKENAYLEGNLKFLGEGHLIIIGWNERARLVIEEYKKAFHEEVIVLIDSSLKKNPMICDRLHFIKGSASDSNTLSLANLSKAKKVLITADQHTTEEQADMQTIVTLVAIRGANPSAYLIAELLTEKHIRNAETIGINEIIKTNELISQLMHENIFVTKLKE
;
A
#
# COMPACT_ATOMS: atom_id res chain seq x y z
N MET A 1 -10.89 14.95 37.17
CA MET A 1 -11.80 13.97 36.52
C MET A 1 -12.05 14.32 35.05
N VAL A 2 -12.34 15.59 34.73
CA VAL A 2 -12.49 16.07 33.34
C VAL A 2 -11.21 15.91 32.51
N ASP A 3 -10.04 16.22 33.08
CA ASP A 3 -8.75 16.13 32.37
C ASP A 3 -8.38 14.70 31.96
N TRP A 4 -8.77 13.71 32.78
CA TRP A 4 -8.55 12.29 32.49
C TRP A 4 -9.45 11.79 31.36
N LEU A 5 -10.71 12.27 31.29
CA LEU A 5 -11.63 11.97 30.20
C LEU A 5 -11.17 12.63 28.89
N LEU A 6 -10.70 13.88 28.94
CA LEU A 6 -10.13 14.58 27.78
C LEU A 6 -8.89 13.85 27.27
N PHE A 7 -7.97 13.46 28.15
CA PHE A 7 -6.79 12.68 27.78
C PHE A 7 -7.15 11.36 27.08
N ARG A 8 -8.16 10.63 27.60
CA ARG A 8 -8.65 9.39 26.98
C ARG A 8 -9.31 9.62 25.62
N PHE A 9 -9.98 10.76 25.44
CA PHE A 9 -10.62 11.17 24.19
C PHE A 9 -9.61 11.58 23.12
N PHE A 10 -8.54 12.30 23.49
CA PHE A 10 -7.47 12.70 22.57
C PHE A 10 -6.64 11.51 22.07
N ARG A 11 -6.55 10.42 22.83
CA ARG A 11 -5.82 9.19 22.43
C ARG A 11 -6.59 8.33 21.41
N ARG A 12 -7.88 8.58 21.18
CA ARG A 12 -8.69 7.83 20.21
C ARG A 12 -8.48 8.35 18.78
N SER A 13 -8.65 7.48 17.79
CA SER A 13 -8.51 7.83 16.36
C SER A 13 -9.40 9.03 16.02
N VAL A 14 -8.90 9.94 15.18
CA VAL A 14 -9.59 11.19 14.82
C VAL A 14 -11.03 10.96 14.35
N ILE A 15 -11.28 9.93 13.55
CA ILE A 15 -12.63 9.54 13.10
C ILE A 15 -13.56 9.25 14.28
N THR A 16 -13.12 8.46 15.26
CA THR A 16 -13.97 8.11 16.41
C THR A 16 -14.32 9.33 17.24
N ARG A 17 -13.38 10.28 17.37
CA ARG A 17 -13.61 11.56 18.03
C ARG A 17 -14.65 12.41 17.27
N LEU A 18 -14.52 12.55 15.95
CA LEU A 18 -15.46 13.28 15.12
C LEU A 18 -16.87 12.67 15.19
N LEU A 19 -16.98 11.33 15.18
CA LEU A 19 -18.26 10.63 15.30
C LEU A 19 -18.99 10.97 16.61
N PHE A 20 -18.27 10.97 17.74
CA PHE A 20 -18.87 11.36 19.03
C PHE A 20 -19.31 12.83 19.04
N ILE A 21 -18.52 13.74 18.46
CA ILE A 21 -18.87 15.16 18.38
C ILE A 21 -20.12 15.36 17.52
N ILE A 22 -20.17 14.74 16.34
CA ILE A 22 -21.33 14.84 15.44
C ILE A 22 -22.57 14.27 16.12
N THR A 23 -22.47 13.10 16.74
CA THR A 23 -23.60 12.47 17.45
C THR A 23 -24.11 13.38 18.58
N PHE A 24 -23.19 13.98 19.34
CA PHE A 24 -23.54 14.94 20.38
C PHE A 24 -24.23 16.19 19.81
N LEU A 25 -23.71 16.78 18.74
CA LEU A 25 -24.31 17.96 18.10
C LEU A 25 -25.70 17.64 17.54
N VAL A 26 -25.88 16.48 16.92
CA VAL A 26 -27.16 16.02 16.38
C VAL A 26 -28.22 15.94 17.49
N ILE A 27 -27.89 15.29 18.60
CA ILE A 27 -28.81 15.17 19.75
C ILE A 27 -29.07 16.53 20.40
N LEU A 28 -28.02 17.34 20.59
CA LEU A 28 -28.10 18.65 21.21
C LEU A 28 -29.00 19.60 20.41
N PHE A 29 -28.70 19.81 19.13
CA PHE A 29 -29.46 20.73 18.29
C PHE A 29 -30.86 20.19 17.97
N GLY A 30 -31.04 18.87 17.84
CA GLY A 30 -32.36 18.28 17.66
C GLY A 30 -33.26 18.52 18.86
N THR A 31 -32.71 18.37 20.08
CA THR A 31 -33.43 18.67 21.32
C THR A 31 -33.72 20.17 21.46
N ILE A 32 -32.75 21.03 21.16
CA ILE A 32 -32.93 22.50 21.21
C ILE A 32 -34.02 22.94 20.24
N MET A 33 -34.08 22.40 19.02
CA MET A 33 -35.11 22.75 18.04
C MET A 33 -36.50 22.32 18.46
N HIS A 34 -36.65 21.11 19.02
CA HIS A 34 -37.92 20.65 19.58
C HIS A 34 -38.42 21.58 20.69
N ILE A 35 -37.52 22.06 21.57
CA ILE A 35 -37.88 22.99 22.65
C ILE A 35 -38.21 24.39 22.11
N ALA A 36 -37.48 24.86 21.09
CA ALA A 36 -37.66 26.19 20.52
C ALA A 36 -38.93 26.29 19.66
N GLU A 37 -39.28 25.23 18.93
CA GLU A 37 -40.43 25.18 18.01
C GLU A 37 -41.22 23.87 18.14
N PRO A 38 -41.87 23.61 19.29
CA PRO A 38 -42.57 22.35 19.54
C PRO A 38 -43.81 22.11 18.65
N GLN A 39 -44.31 23.16 17.99
CA GLN A 39 -45.43 23.08 17.05
C GLN A 39 -44.99 22.65 15.64
N THR A 40 -43.72 22.85 15.30
CA THR A 40 -43.12 22.46 14.02
C THR A 40 -42.40 21.12 14.18
N PHE A 41 -41.64 20.95 15.27
CA PHE A 41 -40.92 19.73 15.61
C PHE A 41 -41.65 19.03 16.77
N PHE A 42 -42.56 18.11 16.46
CA PHE A 42 -43.44 17.49 17.45
C PHE A 42 -42.71 16.61 18.46
N THR A 43 -41.59 16.02 18.07
CA THR A 43 -40.74 15.17 18.92
C THR A 43 -39.28 15.58 18.84
N ILE A 44 -38.48 15.18 19.85
CA ILE A 44 -37.01 15.31 19.80
C ILE A 44 -36.44 14.57 18.59
N PHE A 45 -37.06 13.45 18.21
CA PHE A 45 -36.62 12.66 17.07
C PHE A 45 -36.80 13.43 15.76
N ASP A 46 -37.89 14.19 15.58
CA ASP A 46 -38.09 15.05 14.41
C ASP A 46 -37.00 16.13 14.32
N GLY A 47 -36.64 16.71 15.48
CA GLY A 47 -35.50 17.63 15.57
C GLY A 47 -34.17 16.97 15.19
N ILE A 48 -33.89 15.76 15.71
CA ILE A 48 -32.69 14.98 15.37
C ILE A 48 -32.63 14.66 13.88
N TRP A 49 -33.75 14.17 13.32
CA TRP A 49 -33.90 13.89 11.90
C TRP A 49 -33.59 15.12 11.06
N TRP A 50 -34.20 16.26 11.39
CA TRP A 50 -33.95 17.53 10.73
C TRP A 50 -32.48 17.95 10.80
N VAL A 51 -31.82 17.81 11.96
CA VAL A 51 -30.39 18.10 12.07
C VAL A 51 -29.59 17.23 11.11
N VAL A 52 -29.84 15.91 11.08
CA VAL A 52 -29.12 14.96 10.21
C VAL A 52 -29.24 15.36 8.75
N ILE A 53 -30.47 15.54 8.25
CA ILE A 53 -30.71 15.88 6.83
C ILE A 53 -30.18 17.27 6.46
N THR A 54 -30.12 18.20 7.42
CA THR A 54 -29.63 19.56 7.22
C THR A 54 -28.11 19.58 7.11
N ILE A 55 -27.39 19.00 8.08
CA ILE A 55 -25.92 18.98 8.06
C ILE A 55 -25.37 18.07 6.96
N SER A 56 -26.12 17.05 6.56
CA SER A 56 -25.79 16.20 5.40
C SER A 56 -26.17 16.82 4.05
N THR A 57 -26.65 18.07 4.04
CA THR A 57 -27.06 18.82 2.85
C THR A 57 -28.11 18.11 1.98
N ILE A 58 -28.97 17.28 2.58
CA ILE A 58 -30.09 16.61 1.89
C ILE A 58 -31.30 17.55 1.83
N GLY A 59 -31.76 18.03 3.00
CA GLY A 59 -32.82 19.03 3.11
C GLY A 59 -34.15 18.66 2.43
N TYR A 60 -34.84 17.61 2.90
CA TYR A 60 -36.15 17.21 2.35
C TYR A 60 -37.24 18.30 2.44
N GLY A 61 -37.14 19.20 3.43
CA GLY A 61 -38.11 20.29 3.62
C GLY A 61 -39.43 19.85 4.27
N ASP A 62 -39.46 18.65 4.84
CA ASP A 62 -40.55 18.10 5.65
C ASP A 62 -40.67 18.77 7.03
N PHE A 63 -39.54 19.12 7.63
CA PHE A 63 -39.44 19.97 8.82
C PHE A 63 -38.53 21.16 8.54
N VAL A 64 -39.01 22.38 8.82
CA VAL A 64 -38.26 23.62 8.56
C VAL A 64 -38.51 24.62 9.68
N PRO A 65 -37.47 25.26 10.26
CA PRO A 65 -37.65 26.30 11.27
C PRO A 65 -38.46 27.48 10.75
N ASP A 66 -39.55 27.82 11.42
CA ASP A 66 -40.47 28.87 11.00
C ASP A 66 -40.15 30.21 11.68
N THR A 67 -39.77 30.16 12.95
CA THR A 67 -39.54 31.35 13.79
C THR A 67 -38.16 31.95 13.56
N VAL A 68 -38.00 33.22 13.95
CA VAL A 68 -36.70 33.91 13.90
C VAL A 68 -35.66 33.19 14.77
N ILE A 69 -36.06 32.68 15.94
CA ILE A 69 -35.17 31.97 16.87
C ILE A 69 -34.73 30.64 16.27
N GLY A 70 -35.65 29.84 15.73
CA GLY A 70 -35.32 28.58 15.07
C GLY A 70 -34.40 28.77 13.87
N LYS A 71 -34.61 29.83 13.07
CA LYS A 71 -33.71 30.21 11.97
C LYS A 71 -32.31 30.59 12.46
N LEU A 72 -32.19 31.30 13.59
CA LEU A 72 -30.89 31.61 14.20
C LEU A 72 -30.16 30.33 14.67
N ILE A 73 -30.89 29.40 15.29
CA ILE A 73 -30.35 28.09 15.71
C ILE A 73 -29.89 27.29 14.48
N ALA A 74 -30.69 27.28 13.41
CA ALA A 74 -30.36 26.61 12.17
C ALA A 74 -29.12 27.20 11.49
N MET A 75 -28.98 28.52 11.44
CA MET A 75 -27.76 29.15 10.91
C MET A 75 -26.51 28.74 11.70
N LEU A 76 -26.59 28.68 13.04
CA LEU A 76 -25.50 28.22 13.87
C LEU A 76 -25.18 26.73 13.63
N LEU A 77 -26.21 25.89 13.54
CA LEU A 77 -26.07 24.46 13.23
C LEU A 77 -25.42 24.25 11.87
N ILE A 78 -25.83 24.97 10.83
CA ILE A 78 -25.28 24.83 9.49
C ILE A 78 -23.78 25.17 9.50
N LEU A 79 -23.38 26.26 10.18
CA LEU A 79 -21.97 26.65 10.25
C LEU A 79 -21.10 25.60 10.96
N ILE A 80 -21.57 25.06 12.07
CA ILE A 80 -20.78 24.14 12.91
C ILE A 80 -20.94 22.69 12.43
N GLY A 81 -22.18 22.23 12.30
CA GLY A 81 -22.55 20.85 11.96
C GLY A 81 -22.06 20.43 10.59
N THR A 82 -22.28 21.25 9.55
CA THR A 82 -21.78 20.96 8.20
C THR A 82 -20.26 20.89 8.16
N GLY A 83 -19.56 21.74 8.93
CA GLY A 83 -18.11 21.69 9.05
C GLY A 83 -17.61 20.36 9.64
N PHE A 84 -18.25 19.88 10.71
CA PHE A 84 -17.86 18.60 11.34
C PHE A 84 -18.15 17.38 10.46
N ILE A 85 -19.34 17.29 9.86
CA ILE A 85 -19.70 16.15 9.01
C ILE A 85 -18.88 16.11 7.71
N THR A 86 -18.59 17.27 7.12
CA THR A 86 -17.68 17.36 5.96
C THR A 86 -16.28 16.87 6.33
N THR A 87 -15.73 17.33 7.45
CA THR A 87 -14.42 16.88 7.94
C THR A 87 -14.39 15.37 8.20
N TYR A 88 -15.48 14.80 8.70
CA TYR A 88 -15.62 13.36 8.91
C TYR A 88 -15.55 12.57 7.60
N PHE A 89 -16.33 12.95 6.59
CA PHE A 89 -16.29 12.29 5.28
C PHE A 89 -14.93 12.44 4.58
N VAL A 90 -14.32 13.63 4.63
CA VAL A 90 -12.96 13.85 4.10
C VAL A 90 -11.96 12.93 4.79
N SER A 91 -11.98 12.84 6.12
CA SER A 91 -11.07 11.97 6.88
C SER A 91 -11.25 10.49 6.52
N LEU A 92 -12.51 10.06 6.31
CA LEU A 92 -12.82 8.69 5.90
C LEU A 92 -12.27 8.39 4.50
N ALA A 93 -12.50 9.31 3.55
CA ALA A 93 -11.96 9.21 2.20
C ALA A 93 -10.43 9.21 2.19
N THR A 94 -9.77 10.08 2.97
CA THR A 94 -8.32 10.11 3.10
C THR A 94 -7.76 8.79 3.63
N ILE A 95 -8.43 8.13 4.59
CA ILE A 95 -7.99 6.83 5.10
C ILE A 95 -8.15 5.72 4.07
N ALA A 96 -9.22 5.75 3.26
CA ALA A 96 -9.38 4.80 2.16
C ALA A 96 -8.27 4.99 1.12
N VAL A 97 -8.06 6.22 0.67
CA VAL A 97 -7.04 6.58 -0.32
C VAL A 97 -5.62 6.34 0.19
N SER A 98 -5.34 6.59 1.48
CA SER A 98 -4.00 6.39 2.03
C SER A 98 -3.63 4.91 2.12
N LYS A 99 -4.59 4.01 2.39
CA LYS A 99 -4.37 2.57 2.35
C LYS A 99 -4.06 2.08 0.94
N GLU A 100 -4.82 2.55 -0.05
CA GLU A 100 -4.57 2.23 -1.45
C GLU A 100 -3.20 2.75 -1.91
N ASN A 101 -2.87 4.00 -1.58
CA ASN A 101 -1.55 4.54 -1.86
C ASN A 101 -0.43 3.76 -1.16
N ALA A 102 -0.60 3.37 0.10
CA ALA A 102 0.40 2.57 0.80
C ALA A 102 0.61 1.19 0.15
N TYR A 103 -0.45 0.58 -0.40
CA TYR A 103 -0.35 -0.63 -1.20
C TYR A 103 0.44 -0.39 -2.49
N LEU A 104 0.06 0.63 -3.26
CA LEU A 104 0.70 0.95 -4.54
C LEU A 104 2.15 1.41 -4.38
N GLU A 105 2.48 2.11 -3.31
CA GLU A 105 3.84 2.59 -2.99
C GLU A 105 4.73 1.51 -2.35
N GLY A 106 4.17 0.33 -2.07
CA GLY A 106 4.91 -0.80 -1.53
C GLY A 106 5.30 -0.68 -0.06
N ASN A 107 4.48 0.03 0.73
CA ASN A 107 4.68 0.21 2.17
C ASN A 107 3.90 -0.81 3.02
N LEU A 108 3.11 -1.69 2.39
CA LEU A 108 2.33 -2.70 3.09
C LEU A 108 3.07 -4.04 3.16
N LYS A 109 3.06 -4.63 4.35
CA LYS A 109 3.60 -5.96 4.61
C LYS A 109 2.81 -7.02 3.84
N PHE A 110 3.52 -7.91 3.15
CA PHE A 110 2.96 -9.13 2.59
C PHE A 110 2.78 -10.18 3.71
N LEU A 111 1.65 -10.90 3.70
CA LEU A 111 1.30 -11.85 4.75
C LEU A 111 1.22 -13.31 4.25
N GLY A 112 1.30 -13.54 2.95
CA GLY A 112 1.24 -14.88 2.36
C GLY A 112 2.51 -15.70 2.59
N GLU A 113 2.45 -16.98 2.23
CA GLU A 113 3.53 -17.96 2.42
C GLU A 113 3.77 -18.74 1.12
N GLY A 114 4.94 -19.36 0.99
CA GLY A 114 5.28 -20.19 -0.16
C GLY A 114 5.45 -19.43 -1.47
N HIS A 115 5.54 -18.10 -1.41
CA HIS A 115 5.61 -17.19 -2.56
C HIS A 115 7.01 -17.10 -3.19
N LEU A 116 7.04 -16.57 -4.41
CA LEU A 116 8.23 -16.15 -5.11
C LEU A 116 8.53 -14.68 -4.78
N ILE A 117 9.77 -14.38 -4.41
CA ILE A 117 10.28 -13.00 -4.31
C ILE A 117 11.15 -12.73 -5.53
N ILE A 118 10.92 -11.60 -6.20
CA ILE A 118 11.76 -11.07 -7.27
C ILE A 118 12.37 -9.75 -6.77
N ILE A 119 13.68 -9.62 -6.90
CA ILE A 119 14.43 -8.43 -6.47
C ILE A 119 15.02 -7.76 -7.70
N GLY A 120 14.78 -6.45 -7.80
CA GLY A 120 15.15 -5.65 -8.96
C GLY A 120 14.08 -5.72 -10.05
N TRP A 121 13.62 -4.55 -10.47
CA TRP A 121 12.70 -4.40 -11.59
C TRP A 121 13.44 -4.01 -12.86
N ASN A 122 13.32 -4.85 -13.88
CA ASN A 122 13.77 -4.59 -15.23
C ASN A 122 12.89 -5.37 -16.22
N GLU A 123 13.19 -5.24 -17.51
CA GLU A 123 12.40 -5.90 -18.56
C GLU A 123 12.42 -7.43 -18.45
N ARG A 124 13.52 -8.03 -17.97
CA ARG A 124 13.62 -9.47 -17.75
C ARG A 124 12.71 -9.91 -16.61
N ALA A 125 12.71 -9.18 -15.49
CA ALA A 125 11.81 -9.41 -14.37
C ALA A 125 10.34 -9.30 -14.80
N ARG A 126 9.99 -8.29 -15.61
CA ARG A 126 8.63 -8.12 -16.17
C ARG A 126 8.20 -9.36 -16.95
N LEU A 127 9.03 -9.83 -17.88
CA LEU A 127 8.75 -11.01 -18.70
C LEU A 127 8.63 -12.28 -17.85
N VAL A 128 9.52 -12.46 -16.86
CA VAL A 128 9.45 -13.60 -15.92
C VAL A 128 8.13 -13.58 -15.15
N ILE A 129 7.69 -12.41 -14.66
CA ILE A 129 6.43 -12.28 -13.94
C ILE A 129 5.24 -12.63 -14.83
N GLU A 130 5.23 -12.16 -16.07
CA GLU A 130 4.16 -12.46 -17.03
C GLU A 130 4.06 -13.95 -17.34
N GLU A 131 5.18 -14.62 -17.56
CA GLU A 131 5.21 -16.06 -17.82
C GLU A 131 4.89 -16.88 -16.56
N TYR A 132 5.42 -16.50 -15.39
CA TYR A 132 5.13 -17.17 -14.13
C TYR A 132 3.63 -17.15 -13.81
N LYS A 133 2.99 -16.00 -14.04
CA LYS A 133 1.55 -15.84 -13.85
C LYS A 133 0.71 -16.73 -14.77
N LYS A 134 1.18 -17.02 -15.98
CA LYS A 134 0.49 -17.93 -16.92
C LYS A 134 0.66 -19.39 -16.50
N ALA A 135 1.85 -19.75 -16.02
CA ALA A 135 2.17 -21.12 -15.61
C ALA A 135 1.52 -21.50 -14.26
N PHE A 136 1.53 -20.60 -13.28
CA PHE A 136 1.01 -20.83 -11.94
C PHE A 136 -0.16 -19.89 -11.66
N HIS A 137 -1.33 -20.45 -11.34
CA HIS A 137 -2.57 -19.66 -11.23
C HIS A 137 -2.79 -19.09 -9.82
N GLU A 138 -2.31 -19.78 -8.79
CA GLU A 138 -2.56 -19.45 -7.38
C GLU A 138 -1.39 -18.76 -6.66
N GLU A 139 -0.17 -18.86 -7.21
CA GLU A 139 1.02 -18.33 -6.53
C GLU A 139 1.12 -16.80 -6.67
N VAL A 140 1.34 -16.13 -5.54
CA VAL A 140 1.58 -14.68 -5.49
C VAL A 140 3.07 -14.40 -5.62
N ILE A 141 3.40 -13.34 -6.36
CA ILE A 141 4.77 -12.84 -6.52
C ILE A 141 4.92 -11.59 -5.67
N VAL A 142 6.03 -11.49 -4.95
CA VAL A 142 6.44 -10.27 -4.25
C VAL A 142 7.60 -9.64 -5.00
N LEU A 143 7.45 -8.38 -5.43
CA LEU A 143 8.52 -7.61 -6.07
C LEU A 143 9.13 -6.65 -5.05
N ILE A 144 10.45 -6.67 -4.91
CA ILE A 144 11.21 -5.72 -4.08
C ILE A 144 12.07 -4.85 -4.99
N ASP A 145 11.89 -3.53 -4.91
CA ASP A 145 12.73 -2.57 -5.61
C ASP A 145 12.78 -1.22 -4.89
N SER A 146 13.96 -0.62 -4.72
CA SER A 146 14.13 0.68 -4.06
C SER A 146 14.00 1.88 -4.98
N SER A 147 14.22 1.70 -6.29
CA SER A 147 14.22 2.75 -7.30
C SER A 147 12.81 3.16 -7.72
N LEU A 148 11.87 2.21 -7.65
CA LEU A 148 10.48 2.44 -8.05
C LEU A 148 9.71 3.31 -7.05
N LYS A 149 8.92 4.25 -7.59
CA LYS A 149 8.01 5.07 -6.77
C LYS A 149 6.71 4.35 -6.42
N LYS A 150 6.22 3.50 -7.32
CA LYS A 150 4.96 2.75 -7.21
C LYS A 150 5.09 1.41 -7.92
N ASN A 151 4.16 0.50 -7.65
CA ASN A 151 4.03 -0.78 -8.31
C ASN A 151 4.04 -0.59 -9.84
N PRO A 152 5.01 -1.19 -10.56
CA PRO A 152 5.18 -0.99 -11.99
C PRO A 152 4.17 -1.78 -12.83
N MET A 153 3.50 -2.78 -12.24
CA MET A 153 2.53 -3.62 -12.92
C MET A 153 1.33 -3.94 -12.01
N ILE A 154 0.22 -3.26 -12.25
CA ILE A 154 -1.01 -3.47 -11.48
C ILE A 154 -1.64 -4.81 -11.88
N CYS A 155 -1.57 -5.80 -11.00
CA CYS A 155 -2.29 -7.05 -11.12
C CYS A 155 -2.50 -7.72 -9.75
N ASP A 156 -3.53 -8.57 -9.64
CA ASP A 156 -3.99 -9.15 -8.38
C ASP A 156 -2.96 -10.04 -7.67
N ARG A 157 -1.93 -10.50 -8.40
CA ARG A 157 -0.95 -11.49 -7.93
C ARG A 157 0.48 -10.94 -7.85
N LEU A 158 0.64 -9.62 -7.93
CA LEU A 158 1.92 -8.95 -7.69
C LEU A 158 1.79 -8.00 -6.49
N HIS A 159 2.47 -8.35 -5.40
CA HIS A 159 2.61 -7.49 -4.24
C HIS A 159 3.95 -6.74 -4.31
N PHE A 160 3.92 -5.42 -4.45
CA PHE A 160 5.12 -4.60 -4.52
C PHE A 160 5.57 -4.16 -3.12
N ILE A 161 6.88 -4.14 -2.89
CA ILE A 161 7.50 -3.63 -1.68
C ILE A 161 8.64 -2.70 -2.10
N LYS A 162 8.57 -1.46 -1.61
CA LYS A 162 9.59 -0.47 -1.89
C LYS A 162 10.67 -0.53 -0.82
N GLY A 163 11.89 -0.82 -1.23
CA GLY A 163 13.03 -0.85 -0.32
C GLY A 163 14.21 -1.62 -0.88
N SER A 164 15.33 -1.56 -0.16
CA SER A 164 16.51 -2.37 -0.50
C SER A 164 16.35 -3.77 0.06
N ALA A 165 16.60 -4.79 -0.76
CA ALA A 165 16.61 -6.19 -0.32
C ALA A 165 17.83 -6.55 0.56
N SER A 166 18.77 -5.62 0.77
CA SER A 166 19.81 -5.76 1.81
C SER A 166 19.35 -5.34 3.20
N ASP A 167 18.21 -4.66 3.34
CA ASP A 167 17.63 -4.24 4.62
C ASP A 167 16.70 -5.31 5.20
N SER A 168 16.94 -5.69 6.45
CA SER A 168 16.11 -6.62 7.23
C SER A 168 14.66 -6.18 7.32
N ASN A 169 14.37 -4.87 7.40
CA ASN A 169 12.99 -4.37 7.45
C ASN A 169 12.25 -4.65 6.13
N THR A 170 12.87 -4.38 4.98
CA THR A 170 12.30 -4.69 3.66
C THR A 170 12.03 -6.18 3.52
N LEU A 171 12.99 -7.03 3.90
CA LEU A 171 12.83 -8.49 3.85
C LEU A 171 11.72 -9.00 4.79
N SER A 172 11.55 -8.35 5.95
CA SER A 172 10.44 -8.62 6.87
C SER A 172 9.09 -8.19 6.30
N LEU A 173 9.02 -7.03 5.62
CA LEU A 173 7.82 -6.62 4.88
C LEU A 173 7.48 -7.62 3.77
N ALA A 174 8.48 -8.22 3.13
CA ALA A 174 8.31 -9.25 2.11
C ALA A 174 7.98 -10.64 2.64
N ASN A 175 7.93 -10.81 3.95
CA ASN A 175 7.76 -12.09 4.62
C ASN A 175 8.77 -13.15 4.14
N LEU A 176 10.04 -12.75 3.98
CA LEU A 176 11.09 -13.59 3.42
C LEU A 176 11.23 -14.94 4.12
N SER A 177 11.02 -14.99 5.44
CA SER A 177 11.13 -16.22 6.24
C SER A 177 10.20 -17.35 5.76
N LYS A 178 9.12 -17.01 5.05
CA LYS A 178 8.14 -17.97 4.51
C LYS A 178 8.16 -18.06 2.98
N ALA A 179 9.09 -17.37 2.32
CA ALA A 179 9.25 -17.44 0.88
C ALA A 179 9.88 -18.78 0.45
N LYS A 180 9.44 -19.30 -0.70
CA LYS A 180 9.94 -20.57 -1.25
C LYS A 180 11.13 -20.35 -2.17
N LYS A 181 11.06 -19.31 -3.01
CA LYS A 181 12.07 -18.99 -4.03
C LYS A 181 12.37 -17.50 -4.02
N VAL A 182 13.61 -17.15 -4.32
CA VAL A 182 14.04 -15.77 -4.52
C VAL A 182 14.84 -15.67 -5.81
N LEU A 183 14.44 -14.76 -6.69
CA LEU A 183 15.16 -14.38 -7.91
C LEU A 183 15.73 -12.97 -7.73
N ILE A 184 17.04 -12.81 -7.89
CA ILE A 184 17.72 -11.51 -7.87
C ILE A 184 18.14 -11.18 -9.30
N THR A 185 17.74 -10.01 -9.79
CA THR A 185 18.21 -9.49 -11.08
C THR A 185 19.27 -8.43 -10.86
N ALA A 186 20.21 -8.32 -11.81
CA ALA A 186 21.29 -7.35 -11.70
C ALA A 186 20.77 -5.92 -11.95
N ASP A 187 21.26 -4.96 -11.17
CA ASP A 187 20.97 -3.53 -11.39
C ASP A 187 21.64 -3.04 -12.68
N GLN A 188 20.84 -2.46 -13.57
CA GLN A 188 21.30 -1.97 -14.88
C GLN A 188 21.75 -0.51 -14.85
N HIS A 189 21.63 0.17 -13.70
CA HIS A 189 21.96 1.58 -13.54
C HIS A 189 23.35 1.80 -12.92
N THR A 190 24.09 0.74 -12.61
CA THR A 190 25.45 0.79 -12.06
C THR A 190 26.44 0.10 -12.99
N THR A 191 27.72 0.08 -12.62
CA THR A 191 28.68 -0.78 -13.33
C THR A 191 28.37 -2.26 -13.05
N GLU A 192 28.79 -3.15 -13.96
CA GLU A 192 28.56 -4.60 -13.82
C GLU A 192 29.13 -5.16 -12.50
N GLU A 193 30.33 -4.72 -12.13
CA GLU A 193 30.98 -5.14 -10.87
C GLU A 193 30.22 -4.62 -9.65
N GLN A 194 29.66 -3.40 -9.70
CA GLN A 194 28.83 -2.86 -8.62
C GLN A 194 27.50 -3.62 -8.49
N ALA A 195 26.87 -3.98 -9.61
CA ALA A 195 25.64 -4.76 -9.63
C ALA A 195 25.85 -6.15 -9.03
N ASP A 196 26.96 -6.81 -9.37
CA ASP A 196 27.32 -8.11 -8.80
C ASP A 196 27.60 -8.00 -7.29
N MET A 197 28.35 -6.98 -6.85
CA MET A 197 28.59 -6.75 -5.42
C MET A 197 27.27 -6.57 -4.65
N GLN A 198 26.32 -5.80 -5.18
CA GLN A 198 25.01 -5.60 -4.56
C GLN A 198 24.21 -6.92 -4.52
N THR A 199 24.32 -7.74 -5.55
CA THR A 199 23.71 -9.08 -5.60
C THR A 199 24.28 -9.97 -4.50
N ILE A 200 25.59 -9.98 -4.31
CA ILE A 200 26.23 -10.74 -3.21
C ILE A 200 25.75 -10.27 -1.83
N VAL A 201 25.72 -8.95 -1.58
CA VAL A 201 25.23 -8.41 -0.30
C VAL A 201 23.78 -8.83 -0.05
N THR A 202 22.95 -8.79 -1.09
CA THR A 202 21.54 -9.21 -1.02
C THR A 202 21.41 -10.70 -0.73
N LEU A 203 22.22 -11.55 -1.37
CA LEU A 203 22.26 -13.00 -1.10
C LEU A 203 22.61 -13.31 0.35
N VAL A 204 23.60 -12.62 0.94
CA VAL A 204 23.97 -12.80 2.34
C VAL A 204 22.80 -12.45 3.27
N ALA A 205 22.15 -11.30 3.04
CA ALA A 205 20.99 -10.87 3.82
C ALA A 205 19.85 -11.89 3.74
N ILE A 206 19.56 -12.40 2.55
CA ILE A 206 18.52 -13.41 2.34
C ILE A 206 18.86 -14.71 3.05
N ARG A 207 20.08 -15.25 2.85
CA ARG A 207 20.47 -16.54 3.43
C ARG A 207 20.49 -16.48 4.97
N GLY A 208 20.84 -15.33 5.54
CA GLY A 208 20.76 -15.08 6.98
C GLY A 208 19.33 -15.08 7.52
N ALA A 209 18.35 -14.59 6.76
CA ALA A 209 16.95 -14.49 7.17
C ALA A 209 16.08 -15.72 6.82
N ASN A 210 16.42 -16.43 5.73
CA ASN A 210 15.78 -17.68 5.34
C ASN A 210 16.84 -18.66 4.80
N PRO A 211 17.39 -19.54 5.66
CA PRO A 211 18.40 -20.52 5.26
C PRO A 211 17.91 -21.54 4.23
N SER A 212 16.60 -21.76 4.11
CA SER A 212 16.00 -22.78 3.24
C SER A 212 15.51 -22.27 1.88
N ALA A 213 15.51 -20.95 1.65
CA ALA A 213 15.04 -20.39 0.38
C ALA A 213 15.88 -20.90 -0.80
N TYR A 214 15.20 -21.22 -1.90
CA TYR A 214 15.85 -21.53 -3.17
C TYR A 214 16.26 -20.22 -3.85
N LEU A 215 17.55 -20.01 -4.06
CA LEU A 215 18.12 -18.75 -4.53
C LEU A 215 18.58 -18.84 -5.98
N ILE A 216 18.09 -17.93 -6.79
CA ILE A 216 18.48 -17.70 -8.18
C ILE A 216 19.00 -16.27 -8.27
N ALA A 217 20.16 -16.05 -8.87
CA ALA A 217 20.68 -14.71 -9.06
C ALA A 217 21.36 -14.54 -10.40
N GLU A 218 21.17 -13.37 -10.98
CA GLU A 218 21.93 -12.90 -12.13
C GLU A 218 23.30 -12.36 -11.68
N LEU A 219 24.37 -12.79 -12.35
CA LEU A 219 25.69 -12.19 -12.24
C LEU A 219 26.20 -11.81 -13.63
N LEU A 220 26.76 -10.61 -13.75
CA LEU A 220 27.23 -10.04 -15.01
C LEU A 220 28.72 -10.33 -15.26
N THR A 221 29.48 -10.59 -14.20
CA THR A 221 30.93 -10.86 -14.27
C THR A 221 31.29 -12.20 -13.62
N GLU A 222 32.44 -12.75 -13.98
CA GLU A 222 32.93 -14.00 -13.39
C GLU A 222 33.52 -13.81 -11.98
N LYS A 223 33.88 -12.59 -11.61
CA LYS A 223 34.65 -12.28 -10.39
C LYS A 223 33.95 -12.73 -9.10
N HIS A 224 32.62 -12.70 -9.07
CA HIS A 224 31.83 -12.91 -7.86
C HIS A 224 31.08 -14.24 -7.80
N ILE A 225 31.23 -15.11 -8.82
CA ILE A 225 30.58 -16.43 -8.87
C ILE A 225 30.91 -17.26 -7.63
N ARG A 226 32.21 -17.38 -7.30
CA ARG A 226 32.67 -18.18 -6.16
C ARG A 226 32.12 -17.67 -4.82
N ASN A 227 31.91 -16.36 -4.69
CA ASN A 227 31.30 -15.77 -3.50
C ASN A 227 29.83 -16.18 -3.40
N ALA A 228 29.08 -16.15 -4.51
CA ALA A 228 27.69 -16.59 -4.54
C ALA A 228 27.55 -18.09 -4.21
N GLU A 229 28.42 -18.93 -4.76
CA GLU A 229 28.48 -20.37 -4.46
C GLU A 229 28.75 -20.63 -2.96
N THR A 230 29.66 -19.86 -2.36
CA THR A 230 29.98 -19.98 -0.92
C THR A 230 28.79 -19.65 -0.03
N ILE A 231 27.88 -18.75 -0.47
CA ILE A 231 26.63 -18.42 0.23
C ILE A 231 25.58 -19.55 0.05
N GLY A 232 25.84 -20.50 -0.85
CA GLY A 232 24.96 -21.61 -1.16
C GLY A 232 23.82 -21.21 -2.09
N ILE A 233 24.06 -20.33 -3.06
CA ILE A 233 23.10 -20.07 -4.14
C ILE A 233 22.77 -21.37 -4.90
N ASN A 234 21.53 -21.50 -5.38
CA ASN A 234 21.09 -22.70 -6.09
C ASN A 234 21.34 -22.61 -7.60
N GLU A 235 21.07 -21.44 -8.19
CA GLU A 235 21.28 -21.19 -9.62
C GLU A 235 21.89 -19.81 -9.86
N ILE A 236 22.87 -19.74 -10.77
CA ILE A 236 23.50 -18.51 -11.23
C ILE A 236 23.19 -18.32 -12.71
N ILE A 237 22.63 -17.18 -13.07
CA ILE A 237 22.38 -16.77 -14.45
C ILE A 237 23.50 -15.83 -14.89
N LYS A 238 24.35 -16.29 -15.81
CA LYS A 238 25.45 -15.49 -16.38
C LYS A 238 25.02 -14.80 -17.66
N THR A 239 24.28 -13.70 -17.54
CA THR A 239 23.58 -13.08 -18.68
C THR A 239 24.52 -12.64 -19.80
N ASN A 240 25.66 -12.03 -19.47
CA ASN A 240 26.61 -11.56 -20.48
C ASN A 240 27.23 -12.72 -21.26
N GLU A 241 27.48 -13.86 -20.62
CA GLU A 241 27.99 -15.07 -21.29
C GLU A 241 26.94 -15.64 -22.26
N LEU A 242 25.69 -15.77 -21.81
CA LEU A 242 24.59 -16.28 -22.64
C LEU A 242 24.33 -15.39 -23.86
N ILE A 243 24.28 -14.07 -23.66
CA ILE A 243 24.05 -13.11 -24.74
C ILE A 243 25.24 -13.11 -25.72
N SER A 244 26.48 -13.18 -25.21
CA SER A 244 27.68 -13.26 -26.05
C SER A 244 27.67 -14.50 -26.95
N GLN A 245 27.30 -15.67 -26.41
CA GLN A 245 27.15 -16.90 -27.18
C GLN A 245 26.11 -16.76 -28.30
N LEU A 246 24.93 -16.18 -27.99
CA LEU A 246 23.89 -15.93 -28.98
C LEU A 246 24.33 -14.92 -30.05
N MET A 247 25.05 -13.86 -29.68
CA MET A 247 25.61 -12.90 -30.63
C MET A 247 26.62 -13.56 -31.56
N HIS A 248 27.52 -14.37 -31.00
CA HIS A 248 28.50 -15.14 -31.76
C HIS A 248 27.77 -16.05 -32.77
N GLU A 249 26.82 -16.86 -32.34
CA GLU A 249 26.04 -17.73 -33.24
C GLU A 249 25.40 -16.97 -34.39
N ASN A 250 24.75 -15.82 -34.13
CA ASN A 250 24.10 -15.05 -35.19
C ASN A 250 25.09 -14.39 -36.16
N ILE A 251 26.25 -13.92 -35.68
CA ILE A 251 27.29 -13.36 -36.55
C ILE A 251 27.84 -14.45 -37.49
N PHE A 252 28.10 -15.65 -36.96
CA PHE A 252 28.76 -16.71 -37.73
C PHE A 252 27.80 -17.55 -38.58
N VAL A 253 26.54 -17.73 -38.18
CA VAL A 253 25.51 -18.40 -39.01
C VAL A 253 25.19 -17.59 -40.26
N THR A 254 25.31 -16.26 -40.22
CA THR A 254 25.09 -15.40 -41.39
C THR A 254 26.18 -15.62 -42.46
N LYS A 255 27.41 -15.95 -42.07
CA LYS A 255 28.53 -16.25 -42.99
C LYS A 255 28.48 -17.63 -43.66
N LEU A 256 27.64 -18.54 -43.17
CA LEU A 256 27.47 -19.88 -43.77
C LEU A 256 26.32 -19.96 -44.77
N LYS A 257 25.60 -18.84 -44.97
CA LYS A 257 24.51 -18.71 -45.95
C LYS A 257 24.87 -17.86 -47.18
N GLU A 258 26.09 -17.34 -47.24
CA GLU A 258 26.73 -16.73 -48.42
C GLU A 258 27.74 -17.71 -49.02
#